data_AF-B1HWX9-F1
#
_entry.id   AF-B1HWX9-F1
#
_cell.length_a   1.000
_cell.length_b   1.000
_cell.length_c   1.000
_cell.angle_alpha   90.00
_cell.angle_beta   90.00
_cell.angle_gamma   90.00
#
_symmetry.space_group_name_H-M   'P 1'
#
loop_
_entity.id
_entity.type
_entity.pdbx_description
1 polymer ?
#
loop_
_entity_poly.entity_id
_entity_poly.type
_entity_poly.pdbx_seq_one_letter_code
_entity_poly.pdbx_strand_id
1 'polypeptide(L)' 'MQPITIDYSSKKGYQIVHQCKKCGHLSRNKVAIDCIQEDQLILFMQSIE' A
#
# COMPACT_ATOMS: atom_id res chain seq x y z
N MET A 1 11.42 -1.31 3.59
CA MET A 1 10.16 -0.70 4.07
C MET A 1 9.22 -1.83 4.50
N GLN A 2 8.36 -1.61 5.50
CA GLN A 2 7.29 -2.55 5.89
C GLN A 2 5.96 -1.79 5.95
N PRO A 3 4.86 -2.30 5.37
CA PRO A 3 3.54 -1.70 5.56
C PRO A 3 3.10 -1.89 7.01
N ILE A 4 2.56 -0.86 7.64
CA ILE A 4 2.14 -0.90 9.05
C ILE A 4 0.68 -0.55 9.27
N THR A 5 0.08 0.27 8.40
CA THR A 5 -1.34 0.64 8.48
C THR A 5 -1.82 1.28 7.17
N ILE A 6 -3.12 1.53 7.09
CA ILE A 6 -3.78 2.30 6.04
C ILE A 6 -4.29 3.60 6.65
N ASP A 7 -4.04 4.71 5.97
CA ASP A 7 -4.52 6.04 6.29
C ASP A 7 -5.48 6.52 5.19
N TYR A 8 -6.41 7.41 5.51
CA TYR A 8 -7.36 7.96 4.53
C TYR A 8 -7.36 9.48 4.58
N SER A 9 -7.33 10.11 3.40
CA SER A 9 -7.60 11.54 3.28
C SER A 9 -8.53 11.83 2.11
N SER A 10 -9.41 12.82 2.27
CA SER A 10 -10.36 13.24 1.22
C SER A 10 -9.68 13.67 -0.09
N LYS A 11 -8.45 14.20 -0.02
CA LYS A 11 -7.69 14.65 -1.20
C LYS A 11 -6.93 13.53 -1.91
N LYS A 12 -6.49 12.48 -1.19
CA LYS A 12 -5.58 11.45 -1.73
C LYS A 12 -6.17 10.05 -1.74
N GLY A 13 -7.32 9.84 -1.11
CA GLY A 13 -7.92 8.52 -0.93
C GLY A 13 -7.16 7.72 0.13
N TYR A 14 -7.25 6.39 0.02
CA TYR A 14 -6.51 5.46 0.86
C TYR A 14 -5.02 5.52 0.56
N GLN A 15 -4.21 5.45 1.61
CA GLN A 15 -2.77 5.48 1.54
C GLN A 15 -2.17 4.40 2.44
N ILE A 16 -1.22 3.62 1.93
CA ILE A 16 -0.46 2.66 2.74
C ILE A 16 0.68 3.39 3.42
N VAL A 17 0.72 3.31 4.75
CA VAL A 17 1.81 3.82 5.57
C VAL A 17 2.87 2.75 5.69
N HIS A 18 4.10 3.10 5.32
CA HIS A 18 5.25 2.22 5.39
C HIS A 18 6.28 2.76 6.38
N GLN A 19 6.80 1.88 7.22
CA GLN A 19 7.91 2.19 8.12
C GLN A 19 9.24 1.62 7.57
N CYS A 20 10.30 2.42 7.63
CA CYS A 20 11.64 1.92 7.39
C CYS A 20 12.10 1.05 8.56
N LYS A 21 12.39 -0.23 8.30
CA LYS A 21 12.91 -1.16 9.31
C LYS A 21 14.30 -0.77 9.86
N LYS A 22 15.04 0.11 9.17
CA LYS A 22 16.39 0.54 9.58
C LYS A 22 16.38 1.84 10.39
N CYS A 23 15.62 2.85 9.98
CA CYS A 23 15.65 4.19 10.59
C CYS A 23 14.31 4.67 11.16
N GLY A 24 13.24 3.87 11.05
CA GLY A 24 11.91 4.22 11.58
C GLY A 24 11.12 5.24 10.76
N HIS A 25 11.68 5.82 9.70
CA HIS A 25 11.01 6.81 8.85
C HIS A 25 9.67 6.29 8.29
N LEU A 26 8.64 7.15 8.31
CA LEU A 26 7.30 6.86 7.80
C LEU A 26 7.06 7.49 6.44
N SER A 27 6.76 6.67 5.44
CA SER A 27 6.36 7.10 4.09
C SER A 27 4.92 6.67 3.79
N ARG A 28 4.25 7.38 2.88
CA ARG A 28 2.86 7.12 2.48
C ARG A 28 2.73 7.05 0.97
N ASN A 29 2.18 5.95 0.48
CA ASN A 29 1.86 5.76 -0.95
C ASN A 29 0.34 5.69 -1.12
N LYS A 30 -0.21 6.30 -2.16
CA LYS A 30 -1.63 6.13 -2.48
C LYS A 30 -1.87 4.68 -2.92
N VAL A 31 -2.98 4.10 -2.48
CA VAL A 31 -3.41 2.78 -2.95
C VAL A 31 -3.90 2.91 -4.39
N ALA A 32 -3.45 2.00 -5.25
CA ALA A 32 -3.99 1.87 -6.59
C ALA A 32 -5.27 1.00 -6.53
N ILE A 33 -6.44 1.63 -6.60
CA ILE A 33 -7.76 0.97 -6.42
C ILE A 33 -8.44 0.55 -7.73
N ASP A 34 -7.94 0.99 -8.89
CA ASP A 34 -8.48 0.69 -10.23
C ASP A 34 -7.34 0.62 -11.26
N CYS A 35 -6.38 -0.26 -11.03
CA CYS A 35 -5.18 -0.42 -11.88
C CYS A 35 -5.13 -1.81 -12.51
N ILE A 36 -4.44 -1.90 -13.66
CA ILE A 36 -4.22 -3.17 -14.37
C ILE A 36 -3.49 -4.19 -13.45
N GLN A 37 -2.68 -3.71 -12.51
CA GLN A 37 -1.98 -4.53 -11.54
C GLN A 37 -2.10 -3.91 -10.15
N GLU A 38 -2.76 -4.63 -9.24
CA GLU A 38 -2.89 -4.25 -7.84
C GLU A 38 -1.55 -4.30 -7.08
N ASP A 39 -1.45 -3.51 -6.02
CA ASP A 39 -0.24 -3.46 -5.18
C ASP A 39 0.01 -4.77 -4.43
N GLN A 40 -1.04 -5.57 -4.18
CA GLN A 40 -0.97 -6.84 -3.46
C GLN A 40 -0.69 -8.00 -4.41
N LEU A 41 0.42 -7.94 -5.15
CA LEU A 41 0.79 -8.94 -6.17
C LEU A 41 0.60 -10.40 -5.74
N ILE A 42 0.88 -10.75 -4.48
CA ILE A 42 0.70 -12.12 -3.98
C ILE A 42 -0.79 -12.51 -3.93
N LEU A 43 -1.66 -11.62 -3.42
CA LEU A 43 -3.11 -11.86 -3.40
C LEU A 43 -3.67 -11.91 -4.82
N PHE A 44 -3.20 -11.02 -5.69
CA PHE A 44 -3.52 -11.05 -7.12
C PHE A 44 -3.23 -12.42 -7.70
N MET A 45 -1.99 -12.91 -7.55
CA MET A 45 -1.56 -14.22 -8.07
C MET A 45 -2.40 -15.37 -7.54
N GLN A 46 -2.88 -15.31 -6.30
CA GLN A 46 -3.77 -16.31 -5.72
C GLN A 46 -5.19 -16.26 -6.27
N SER A 47 -5.64 -15.11 -6.79
CA SER A 47 -7.00 -14.92 -7.31
C SER A 47 -7.21 -15.41 -8.76
N ILE A 48 -6.12 -15.72 -9.46
CA ILE A 48 -6.10 -16.14 -10.87
C ILE A 48 -5.91 -17.65 -11.05
N GLU A 49 -5.76 -18.41 -9.96
CA GLU A 49 -5.78 -19.88 -9.91
C GLU A 49 -7.21 -20.42 -9.72
#